data_AF-A0A0X3P5S3-F1
#
_entry.id   AF-A0A0X3P5S3-F1
#
_cell.length_a   1.000
_cell.length_b   1.000
_cell.length_c   1.000
_cell.angle_alpha   90.00
_cell.angle_beta   90.00
_cell.angle_gamma   90.00
#
_symmetry.space_group_name_H-M   'P 1'
#
loop_
_entity.id
_entity.type
_entity.pdbx_description
1 polymer ?
#
loop_
_entity_poly.entity_id
_entity_poly.type
_entity_poly.pdbx_seq_one_letter_code
_entity_poly.pdbx_strand_id
1 'polypeptide(L)'
;MGNFCCCKVSENEEDPQDAEAETQHLLHRESLSYSSTQPAEILPPSPKDNLSQMPDDMTTIMSDIIKGVENQVVDAGATDVNILEQHDYAARVVYYAEQLCDRIPLPTSAQNLPRAVGNPASILAAPSVTFADIQKVKEVAKHNAKLISEMCPQQKEDLIVQFDST
;
A
#
# COMPACT_ATOMS: atom_id res chain seq x y z
N MET A 1 -16.48 25.75 -26.70
CA MET A 1 -15.60 24.87 -27.49
C MET A 1 -14.17 25.30 -27.23
N GLY A 2 -13.37 24.46 -26.61
CA GLY A 2 -11.98 24.74 -26.29
C GLY A 2 -11.21 23.44 -26.32
N ASN A 3 -10.64 23.13 -27.48
CA ASN A 3 -9.78 21.97 -27.70
C ASN A 3 -8.45 22.22 -27.00
N PHE A 4 -8.11 21.40 -26.00
CA PHE A 4 -6.75 21.32 -25.49
C PHE A 4 -5.92 20.49 -26.46
N CYS A 5 -5.00 21.17 -27.14
CA CYS A 5 -4.01 20.58 -28.04
C CYS A 5 -2.92 19.91 -27.19
N CYS A 6 -2.78 18.60 -27.33
CA CYS A 6 -1.74 17.80 -26.68
C CYS A 6 -0.49 17.79 -27.56
N CYS A 7 0.65 18.16 -26.98
CA CYS A 7 1.96 18.19 -27.63
C CYS A 7 2.34 16.81 -28.17
N LYS A 8 2.68 16.75 -29.46
CA LYS A 8 3.30 15.60 -30.11
C LYS A 8 4.73 15.45 -29.61
N VAL A 9 4.98 14.28 -29.04
CA VAL A 9 6.27 13.69 -28.68
C VAL A 9 7.11 13.49 -29.95
N SER A 10 8.41 13.78 -29.81
CA SER A 10 9.45 13.59 -30.82
C SER A 10 9.44 12.18 -31.39
N GLU A 11 9.52 12.10 -32.71
CA GLU A 11 9.83 10.90 -33.48
C GLU A 11 11.28 10.48 -33.21
N ASN A 12 11.50 9.19 -32.94
CA ASN A 12 12.73 8.49 -33.27
C ASN A 12 12.34 7.04 -33.57
N GLU A 13 12.61 6.61 -34.80
CA GLU A 13 12.53 5.21 -35.23
C GLU A 13 13.85 4.46 -34.95
N GLU A 14 13.69 3.12 -34.91
CA GLU A 14 14.67 2.02 -35.08
C GLU A 14 15.62 1.67 -33.91
N ASP A 15 15.40 0.51 -33.26
CA ASP A 15 16.17 -0.74 -33.48
C ASP A 15 15.57 -1.92 -32.64
N PRO A 16 15.50 -3.18 -33.11
CA PRO A 16 15.01 -4.32 -32.34
C PRO A 16 16.17 -5.01 -31.63
N GLN A 17 16.70 -4.39 -30.59
CA GLN A 17 17.69 -5.00 -29.69
C GLN A 17 17.46 -4.53 -28.25
N ASP A 18 16.42 -5.04 -27.61
CA ASP A 18 16.29 -4.88 -26.15
C ASP A 18 15.60 -6.08 -25.49
N ALA A 19 16.13 -7.26 -25.78
CA ALA A 19 15.78 -8.50 -25.09
C ALA A 19 16.37 -8.57 -23.65
N GLU A 20 16.91 -7.46 -23.14
CA GLU A 20 17.62 -7.41 -21.84
C GLU A 20 17.02 -6.40 -20.83
N ALA A 21 15.95 -5.68 -21.20
CA ALA A 21 15.21 -4.80 -20.29
C ALA A 21 14.19 -5.51 -19.37
N GLU A 22 14.09 -6.85 -19.40
CA GLU A 22 13.08 -7.64 -18.67
C GLU A 22 13.40 -7.87 -17.16
N THR A 23 14.37 -7.19 -16.55
CA THR A 23 14.77 -7.46 -15.14
C THR A 23 14.85 -6.25 -14.21
N GLN A 24 14.17 -5.14 -14.49
CA GLN A 24 14.20 -3.99 -13.56
C GLN A 24 12.80 -3.54 -13.11
N HIS A 25 12.41 -3.99 -11.93
CA HIS A 25 11.21 -3.57 -11.21
C HIS A 25 11.43 -2.16 -10.63
N LEU A 26 10.91 -1.13 -11.31
CA LEU A 26 11.35 0.24 -11.04
C LEU A 26 10.64 0.98 -9.91
N LEU A 27 9.49 0.56 -9.36
CA LEU A 27 8.93 1.20 -8.16
C LEU A 27 8.02 0.28 -7.30
N HIS A 28 7.97 0.69 -6.02
CA HIS A 28 7.33 0.14 -4.82
C HIS A 28 5.82 -0.10 -4.99
N ARG A 29 5.37 -1.36 -4.93
CA ARG A 29 3.94 -1.68 -4.82
C ARG A 29 3.63 -1.91 -3.34
N GLU A 30 2.97 -0.93 -2.72
CA GLU A 30 2.35 -1.11 -1.42
C GLU A 30 1.48 -2.38 -1.48
N SER A 31 1.88 -3.34 -0.66
CA SER A 31 1.36 -4.69 -0.59
C SER A 31 -0.09 -4.67 -0.13
N LEU A 32 -1.00 -5.15 -0.97
CA LEU A 32 -2.20 -5.80 -0.48
C LEU A 32 -2.26 -7.19 -1.09
N SER A 33 -1.63 -8.12 -0.37
CA SER A 33 -1.87 -9.55 -0.51
C SER A 33 -3.32 -9.80 -0.09
N TYR A 34 -4.18 -10.19 -1.04
CA TYR A 34 -5.51 -10.70 -0.72
C TYR A 34 -5.48 -12.21 -0.96
N SER A 35 -5.37 -12.97 0.12
CA SER A 35 -5.59 -14.42 0.09
C SER A 35 -7.08 -14.69 -0.06
N SER A 36 -7.41 -15.47 -1.08
CA SER A 36 -8.75 -15.95 -1.39
C SER A 36 -9.13 -17.04 -0.39
N THR A 37 -9.92 -16.70 0.64
CA THR A 37 -11.01 -17.49 1.26
C THR A 37 -11.37 -16.84 2.60
N GLN A 38 -12.43 -16.05 2.65
CA GLN A 38 -13.09 -15.77 3.92
C GLN A 38 -14.04 -16.95 4.23
N PRO A 39 -13.91 -17.64 5.38
CA PRO A 39 -15.02 -18.39 5.91
C PRO A 39 -16.06 -17.38 6.41
N ALA A 40 -17.31 -17.54 5.96
CA ALA A 40 -18.46 -16.85 6.51
C ALA A 40 -18.50 -17.02 8.04
N GLU A 41 -19.02 -16.02 8.75
CA GLU A 41 -19.28 -16.07 10.19
C GLU A 41 -20.09 -17.34 10.54
N ILE A 42 -19.44 -18.31 11.21
CA ILE A 42 -20.11 -19.49 11.77
C ILE A 42 -20.42 -19.20 13.24
N LEU A 43 -21.69 -18.96 13.52
CA LEU A 43 -22.28 -18.96 14.86
C LEU A 43 -21.97 -20.31 15.56
N PRO A 44 -21.59 -20.34 16.85
CA PRO A 44 -21.21 -21.59 17.50
C PRO A 44 -22.42 -22.55 17.65
N PRO A 45 -22.31 -23.83 17.26
CA PRO A 45 -23.34 -24.82 17.58
C PRO A 45 -23.25 -25.25 19.05
N SER A 46 -24.40 -25.28 19.73
CA SER A 46 -24.56 -25.81 21.09
C SER A 46 -24.25 -27.31 21.20
N PRO A 47 -23.79 -27.79 22.37
CA PRO A 47 -23.33 -29.17 22.53
C PRO A 47 -24.49 -30.11 22.80
N LYS A 48 -24.76 -31.04 21.88
CA LYS A 48 -25.47 -32.29 22.19
C LYS A 48 -24.85 -33.47 21.45
N ASP A 49 -24.19 -34.29 22.26
CA ASP A 49 -24.10 -35.74 22.21
C ASP A 49 -24.11 -36.40 20.83
N ASN A 50 -22.92 -36.76 20.35
CA ASN A 50 -22.69 -38.08 19.75
C ASN A 50 -21.28 -38.54 20.13
N LEU A 51 -21.21 -39.44 21.10
CA LEU A 51 -20.05 -40.26 21.37
C LEU A 51 -19.80 -41.21 20.19
N SER A 52 -18.53 -41.54 19.99
CA SER A 52 -17.99 -42.57 19.09
C SER A 52 -17.50 -42.07 17.73
N GLN A 53 -16.27 -41.54 17.72
CA GLN A 53 -15.11 -42.19 17.10
C GLN A 53 -13.93 -41.26 17.37
N MET A 54 -13.08 -41.58 18.35
CA MET A 54 -11.86 -40.79 18.63
C MET A 54 -10.98 -40.89 17.38
N PRO A 55 -10.88 -39.84 16.56
CA PRO A 55 -9.95 -39.83 15.45
C PRO A 55 -8.56 -39.71 16.07
N ASP A 56 -7.56 -40.30 15.44
CA ASP A 56 -6.20 -40.41 15.93
C ASP A 56 -5.63 -39.01 16.28
N ASP A 57 -5.77 -38.59 17.55
CA ASP A 57 -5.54 -37.23 18.08
C ASP A 57 -4.15 -36.68 17.70
N MET A 58 -3.18 -37.59 17.68
CA MET A 58 -1.83 -37.35 17.22
C MET A 58 -1.77 -36.86 15.75
N THR A 59 -2.56 -37.44 14.85
CA THR A 59 -2.57 -37.08 13.42
C THR A 59 -3.24 -35.73 13.16
N THR A 60 -4.22 -35.35 13.99
CA THR A 60 -4.84 -34.01 13.94
C THR A 60 -3.86 -32.94 14.42
N ILE A 61 -3.20 -33.17 15.57
CA ILE A 61 -2.17 -32.25 16.09
C ILE A 61 -1.02 -32.10 15.09
N MET A 62 -0.55 -33.21 14.50
CA MET A 62 0.49 -33.16 13.46
C MET A 62 0.04 -32.36 12.23
N SER A 63 -1.21 -32.53 11.78
CA SER A 63 -1.75 -31.76 10.66
C SER A 63 -1.84 -30.27 10.96
N ASP A 64 -2.22 -29.90 12.18
CA ASP A 64 -2.30 -28.50 12.60
C ASP A 64 -0.93 -27.86 12.74
N ILE A 65 0.07 -28.61 13.24
CA ILE A 65 1.47 -28.16 13.26
C ILE A 65 1.98 -27.95 11.84
N ILE A 66 1.74 -28.90 10.92
CA ILE A 66 2.19 -28.78 9.52
C ILE A 66 1.56 -27.56 8.86
N LYS A 67 0.25 -27.36 8.99
CA LYS A 67 -0.45 -26.17 8.48
C LYS A 67 0.04 -24.88 9.13
N GLY A 68 0.37 -24.92 10.43
CA GLY A 68 0.93 -23.79 11.14
C GLY A 68 2.31 -23.40 10.61
N VAL A 69 3.16 -24.39 10.33
CA VAL A 69 4.50 -24.20 9.77
C VAL A 69 4.44 -23.78 8.29
N GLU A 70 3.53 -24.36 7.51
CA GLU A 70 3.30 -24.02 6.08
C GLU A 70 3.04 -22.51 5.90
N ASN A 71 2.30 -21.88 6.82
CA ASN A 71 2.02 -20.45 6.77
C ASN A 71 3.16 -19.56 7.31
N GLN A 72 4.18 -20.14 7.95
CA GLN A 72 5.31 -19.41 8.54
C GLN A 72 6.59 -19.48 7.69
N VAL A 73 6.69 -20.48 6.83
CA VAL A 73 7.83 -20.64 5.92
C VAL A 73 7.62 -19.76 4.68
N VAL A 74 8.68 -19.08 4.27
CA VAL A 74 8.69 -18.26 3.06
C VAL A 74 9.32 -19.06 1.92
N ASP A 75 8.59 -19.19 0.80
CA ASP A 75 9.15 -19.74 -0.43
C ASP A 75 10.10 -18.72 -1.08
N ALA A 76 11.40 -18.93 -0.88
CA ALA A 76 12.44 -18.08 -1.47
C ALA A 76 12.57 -18.26 -3.00
N GLY A 77 11.92 -19.28 -3.58
CA GLY A 77 11.91 -19.58 -5.01
C GLY A 77 10.65 -19.12 -5.74
N ALA A 78 9.70 -18.47 -5.06
CA ALA A 78 8.49 -17.92 -5.67
C ALA A 78 8.78 -16.67 -6.51
N THR A 79 9.56 -16.82 -7.58
CA THR A 79 9.86 -15.77 -8.57
C THR A 79 8.89 -15.75 -9.73
N ASP A 80 8.11 -16.82 -9.89
CA ASP A 80 7.15 -16.94 -10.98
C ASP A 80 6.00 -15.94 -10.78
N VAL A 81 5.69 -15.21 -11.84
CA VAL A 81 4.45 -14.44 -11.89
C VAL A 81 3.31 -15.44 -11.78
N ASN A 82 2.41 -15.26 -10.82
CA ASN A 82 1.18 -16.04 -10.74
C ASN A 82 0.32 -15.70 -11.97
N ILE A 83 0.61 -16.34 -13.11
CA ILE A 83 -0.16 -16.22 -14.34
C ILE A 83 -1.42 -17.03 -14.10
N LEU A 84 -2.42 -16.37 -13.51
CA LEU A 84 -3.77 -16.87 -13.57
C LEU A 84 -4.12 -17.04 -15.05
N GLU A 85 -4.68 -18.20 -15.41
CA GLU A 85 -5.11 -18.41 -16.79
C GLU A 85 -6.05 -17.29 -17.22
N GLN A 86 -5.93 -16.83 -18.47
CA GLN A 86 -6.65 -15.65 -18.94
C GLN A 86 -8.18 -15.77 -18.76
N HIS A 87 -8.71 -16.99 -18.89
CA HIS A 87 -10.13 -17.27 -18.73
C HIS A 87 -10.59 -17.15 -17.27
N ASP A 88 -9.79 -17.63 -16.32
CA ASP A 88 -10.03 -17.47 -14.88
C ASP A 88 -9.92 -16.00 -14.45
N TYR A 89 -8.93 -15.28 -15.00
CA TYR A 89 -8.80 -13.85 -14.76
C TYR A 89 -10.04 -13.09 -15.24
N ALA A 90 -10.49 -13.36 -16.47
CA ALA A 90 -11.68 -12.73 -17.03
C ALA A 90 -12.94 -13.01 -16.18
N ALA A 91 -13.14 -14.26 -15.76
CA ALA A 91 -14.26 -14.63 -14.90
C ALA A 91 -14.21 -13.91 -13.53
N ARG A 92 -13.03 -13.83 -12.90
CA ARG A 92 -12.85 -13.13 -11.62
C ARG A 92 -13.10 -11.62 -11.74
N VAL A 93 -12.67 -10.99 -12.83
CA VAL A 93 -12.93 -9.57 -13.08
C VAL A 93 -14.43 -9.28 -13.11
N VAL A 94 -15.19 -10.09 -13.86
CA VAL A 94 -16.66 -9.94 -13.92
C VAL A 94 -17.27 -10.15 -12.54
N TYR A 95 -16.90 -11.23 -11.85
CA TYR A 95 -17.39 -11.53 -10.51
C TYR A 95 -17.15 -10.38 -9.52
N TYR A 96 -15.94 -9.80 -9.49
CA TYR A 96 -15.67 -8.68 -8.60
C TYR A 96 -16.41 -7.41 -9.01
N ALA A 97 -16.55 -7.14 -10.30
CA ALA A 97 -17.32 -5.98 -10.78
C ALA A 97 -18.78 -6.05 -10.35
N GLU A 98 -19.42 -7.23 -10.46
CA GLU A 98 -20.80 -7.46 -9.99
C GLU A 98 -20.89 -7.29 -8.47
N GLN A 99 -20.01 -7.93 -7.71
CA GLN A 99 -20.01 -7.86 -6.25
C GLN A 99 -19.77 -6.43 -5.72
N LEU A 100 -18.95 -5.64 -6.42
CA LEU A 100 -18.69 -4.23 -6.05
C LEU A 100 -19.89 -3.33 -6.36
N CYS A 101 -20.56 -3.55 -7.51
CA CYS A 101 -21.78 -2.82 -7.86
C CYS A 101 -22.91 -3.07 -6.84
N ASP A 102 -23.04 -4.31 -6.35
CA ASP A 102 -24.12 -4.68 -5.43
C ASP A 102 -23.85 -4.27 -3.98
N ARG A 103 -22.58 -4.22 -3.55
CA ARG A 103 -22.23 -4.03 -2.13
C ARG A 103 -21.71 -2.65 -1.76
N ILE A 104 -21.20 -1.88 -2.72
CA ILE A 104 -20.56 -0.60 -2.42
C ILE A 104 -21.38 0.53 -3.05
N PRO A 105 -22.00 1.42 -2.25
CA PRO A 105 -22.48 2.68 -2.78
C PRO A 105 -21.25 3.46 -3.28
N LEU A 106 -21.03 3.48 -4.60
CA LEU A 106 -19.92 4.23 -5.16
C LEU A 106 -20.12 5.71 -4.81
N PRO A 107 -19.10 6.39 -4.24
CA PRO A 107 -19.19 7.81 -3.93
C PRO A 107 -19.46 8.58 -5.22
N THR A 108 -20.69 9.05 -5.37
CA THR A 108 -21.25 9.52 -6.64
C THR A 108 -20.95 10.99 -6.92
N SER A 109 -20.22 11.66 -6.03
CA SER A 109 -19.86 13.06 -6.21
C SER A 109 -18.44 13.31 -5.73
N ALA A 110 -17.70 14.10 -6.51
CA ALA A 110 -16.55 14.82 -6.00
C ALA A 110 -16.94 15.45 -4.66
N GLN A 111 -16.20 15.10 -3.61
CA GLN A 111 -16.49 15.58 -2.26
C GLN A 111 -16.55 17.11 -2.32
N ASN A 112 -17.70 17.68 -1.98
CA ASN A 112 -17.83 19.13 -1.90
C ASN A 112 -16.86 19.64 -0.84
N LEU A 113 -16.04 20.63 -1.18
CA LEU A 113 -15.17 21.27 -0.21
C LEU A 113 -16.03 21.79 0.96
N PRO A 114 -15.60 21.60 2.22
CA PRO A 114 -16.29 22.16 3.37
C PRO A 114 -16.49 23.66 3.18
N ARG A 115 -17.75 24.10 3.17
CA ARG A 115 -18.05 25.53 3.00
C ARG A 115 -17.74 26.26 4.30
N ALA A 116 -16.90 27.29 4.22
CA ALA A 116 -16.69 28.19 5.34
C ALA A 116 -18.03 28.79 5.80
N VAL A 117 -18.27 28.82 7.11
CA VAL A 117 -19.50 29.38 7.69
C VAL A 117 -19.33 30.89 7.84
N GLY A 118 -20.29 31.67 7.32
CA GLY A 118 -20.32 33.13 7.47
C GLY A 118 -20.39 33.89 6.15
N ASN A 119 -20.36 35.23 6.24
CA ASN A 119 -20.33 36.10 5.08
C ASN A 119 -18.89 36.20 4.53
N PRO A 120 -18.59 35.70 3.32
CA PRO A 120 -17.24 35.68 2.78
C PRO A 120 -16.64 37.09 2.64
N ALA A 121 -17.45 38.09 2.28
CA ALA A 121 -16.97 39.47 2.16
C ALA A 121 -16.50 40.03 3.52
N SER A 122 -17.20 39.67 4.61
CA SER A 122 -16.83 40.11 5.96
C SER A 122 -15.58 39.41 6.47
N ILE A 123 -15.39 38.13 6.15
CA ILE A 123 -14.22 37.36 6.56
C ILE A 123 -12.97 37.87 5.84
N LEU A 124 -13.06 38.14 4.54
CA LEU A 124 -11.95 38.66 3.75
C LEU A 124 -11.60 40.11 4.12
N ALA A 125 -12.57 40.89 4.62
CA ALA A 125 -12.34 42.25 5.12
C ALA A 125 -11.85 42.29 6.58
N ALA A 126 -11.76 41.14 7.27
CA ALA A 126 -11.28 41.09 8.64
C ALA A 126 -9.80 41.50 8.72
N PRO A 127 -9.33 41.99 9.89
CA PRO A 127 -7.93 42.32 10.10
C PRO A 127 -7.03 41.13 9.76
N SER A 128 -5.99 41.39 8.95
CA SER A 128 -5.00 40.39 8.59
C SER A 128 -4.14 39.98 9.80
N VAL A 129 -3.49 38.82 9.70
CA VAL A 129 -2.52 38.35 10.69
C VAL A 129 -1.43 39.42 10.91
N THR A 130 -1.06 39.65 12.16
CA THR A 130 -0.09 40.70 12.49
C THR A 130 1.31 40.32 12.01
N PHE A 131 2.11 41.31 11.64
CA PHE A 131 3.50 41.08 11.24
C PHE A 131 4.33 40.43 12.37
N ALA A 132 4.05 40.78 13.63
CA ALA A 132 4.71 40.20 14.79
C ALA A 132 4.48 38.68 14.88
N ASP A 133 3.25 38.21 14.63
CA ASP A 133 2.93 36.79 14.64
C ASP A 133 3.67 36.06 13.51
N ILE A 134 3.72 36.66 12.31
CA ILE A 134 4.46 36.10 11.17
C ILE A 134 5.95 35.96 11.49
N GLN A 135 6.57 36.98 12.09
CA GLN A 135 7.97 36.92 12.50
C GLN A 135 8.20 35.84 13.56
N LYS A 136 7.31 35.72 14.54
CA LYS A 136 7.42 34.69 15.59
C LYS A 136 7.36 33.28 15.00
N VAL A 137 6.43 33.02 14.07
CA VAL A 137 6.33 31.72 13.37
C VAL A 137 7.60 31.46 12.56
N LYS A 138 8.16 32.47 11.90
CA LYS A 138 9.41 32.35 11.13
C LYS A 138 10.60 31.98 12.02
N GLU A 139 10.74 32.61 13.19
CA GLU A 139 11.80 32.29 14.13
C GLU A 139 11.68 30.87 14.68
N VAL A 140 10.46 30.42 15.01
CA VAL A 140 10.21 29.03 15.42
C VAL A 140 10.57 28.06 14.31
N ALA A 141 10.16 28.33 13.07
CA ALA A 141 10.49 27.49 11.92
C ALA A 141 12.02 27.39 11.69
N LYS A 142 12.74 28.52 11.82
CA LYS A 142 14.21 28.57 11.71
C LYS A 142 14.89 27.78 12.82
N HIS A 143 14.40 27.89 14.04
CA HIS A 143 14.92 27.14 15.18
C HIS A 143 14.74 25.62 14.98
N ASN A 144 13.55 25.20 14.54
CA ASN A 144 13.27 23.79 14.28
C ASN A 144 14.13 23.24 13.13
N ALA A 145 14.33 24.01 12.06
CA ALA A 145 15.21 23.61 10.96
C ALA A 145 16.66 23.37 11.44
N LYS A 146 17.17 24.21 12.35
CA LYS A 146 18.48 24.02 12.97
C LYS A 146 18.55 22.72 13.79
N LEU A 147 17.54 22.46 14.61
CA LEU A 147 17.46 21.22 15.39
C LEU A 147 17.43 19.97 14.52
N ILE A 148 16.62 19.96 13.45
CA ILE A 148 16.56 18.83 12.51
C ILE A 148 17.92 18.58 11.84
N SER A 149 18.63 19.65 11.46
CA SER A 149 19.98 19.52 10.89
C SER A 149 20.99 18.94 11.87
N GLU A 150 20.81 19.17 13.17
CA GLU A 150 21.67 18.64 14.24
C GLU A 150 21.32 17.19 14.61
N MET A 151 20.16 16.68 14.19
CA MET A 151 19.76 15.27 14.40
C MET A 151 20.45 14.28 13.44
N CYS A 152 21.21 14.75 12.46
CA CYS A 152 22.02 13.89 11.61
C CYS A 152 22.98 13.03 12.46
N PRO A 153 23.22 11.76 12.07
CA PRO A 153 24.01 10.84 12.88
C PRO A 153 25.37 11.45 13.20
N GLN A 154 25.68 11.56 14.50
CA GLN A 154 27.02 11.93 14.95
C GLN A 154 28.04 11.03 14.26
N GLN A 155 29.16 11.63 13.86
CA GLN A 155 30.28 10.93 13.24
C GLN A 155 30.66 9.71 14.09
N LYS A 156 30.19 8.53 13.69
CA LYS A 156 30.63 7.26 14.25
C LYS A 156 31.96 6.94 13.62
N GLU A 157 32.86 6.44 14.45
CA GLU A 157 34.14 5.85 14.06
C GLU A 157 33.96 4.94 12.84
N ASP A 158 34.98 4.84 11.99
CA ASP A 158 34.94 3.96 10.82
C ASP A 158 34.62 2.53 11.27
N LEU A 159 33.43 2.03 10.92
CA LEU A 159 33.02 0.64 11.16
C LEU A 159 33.81 -0.34 10.28
N ILE A 160 34.60 0.16 9.34
CA ILE A 160 35.40 -0.62 8.40
C ILE A 160 36.86 -0.39 8.75
N VAL A 161 37.51 -1.41 9.30
CA VAL A 161 38.96 -1.44 9.48
C VAL A 161 39.57 -2.12 8.26
N GLN A 162 40.39 -1.41 7.49
CA GLN A 162 41.23 -2.03 6.47
C GLN A 162 42.44 -2.67 7.16
N PHE A 163 42.65 -3.95 6.88
CA PHE A 163 43.86 -4.66 7.30
C PHE A 163 44.87 -4.59 6.15
N ASP A 164 46.03 -3.99 6.41
CA ASP A 164 47.14 -4.00 5.46
C ASP A 164 47.76 -5.41 5.44
N SER A 165 47.84 -6.01 4.25
CA SER A 165 48.50 -7.29 4.03
C SER A 165 50.01 -7.15 4.23
N THR A 166 50.53 -7.65 5.35
CA THR A 166 51.95 -7.97 5.54
C THR A 166 52.28 -9.35 4.99
#